data_AF-A0A1Z3HM86-F1
#
_entry.id   AF-A0A1Z3HM86-F1
#
_cell.length_a   1.000
_cell.length_b   1.000
_cell.length_c   1.000
_cell.angle_alpha   90.00
_cell.angle_beta   90.00
_cell.angle_gamma   90.00
#
_symmetry.space_group_name_H-M   'P 1'
#
loop_
_entity.id
_entity.type
_entity.pdbx_description
1 polymer ?
#
loop_
_entity_poly.entity_id
_entity_poly.type
_entity_poly.pdbx_seq_one_letter_code
_entity_poly.pdbx_strand_id
1 'polypeptide(L)'
;MNWSKIQQKRLLIEKEILKKYFPAFKWVNPTDSSNTRIEGNVCTNSMKLYTLRVYIPSDFPNSRPDMVVTLPYPLEGCSGNDLKDYGASSSMHTLDPRDGYVQICHYKDWTDNLTVYLVVLKGRIWLEAYEAHKRTGQPLDHFLPHMLGGAENS
;
A
#
# COMPACT_ATOMS: atom_id res chain seq x y z
N MET A 1 16.43 -14.46 8.26
CA MET A 1 15.77 -15.77 8.58
C MET A 1 15.16 -16.33 7.30
N ASN A 2 14.87 -17.64 7.22
CA ASN A 2 14.29 -18.23 6.01
C ASN A 2 12.79 -18.52 6.21
N TRP A 3 12.02 -18.39 5.13
CA TRP A 3 10.60 -18.73 5.09
C TRP A 3 10.33 -20.22 5.37
N SER A 4 9.26 -20.53 6.08
CA SER A 4 8.78 -21.92 6.20
C SER A 4 8.27 -22.45 4.85
N LYS A 5 8.16 -23.78 4.70
CA LYS A 5 7.67 -24.40 3.45
C LYS A 5 6.26 -23.93 3.05
N ILE A 6 5.39 -23.67 4.03
CA ILE A 6 4.03 -23.18 3.79
C ILE A 6 4.08 -21.74 3.26
N GLN A 7 4.89 -20.89 3.91
CA GLN A 7 5.07 -19.50 3.48
C GLN A 7 5.71 -19.41 2.09
N GLN A 8 6.68 -20.27 1.77
CA GLN A 8 7.28 -20.34 0.43
C GLN A 8 6.23 -20.63 -0.64
N LYS A 9 5.34 -21.62 -0.42
CA LYS A 9 4.23 -21.91 -1.33
C LYS A 9 3.30 -20.71 -1.50
N ARG A 10 2.95 -20.05 -0.38
CA ARG A 10 2.11 -18.85 -0.41
C ARG A 10 2.77 -17.71 -1.19
N LEU A 11 4.03 -17.40 -0.93
CA LEU A 11 4.77 -16.34 -1.62
C LEU A 11 4.97 -16.62 -3.11
N LEU A 12 5.09 -17.88 -3.52
CA LEU A 12 5.12 -18.25 -4.93
C LEU A 12 3.78 -17.91 -5.63
N ILE A 13 2.65 -18.20 -4.97
CA ILE A 13 1.32 -17.82 -5.48
C ILE A 13 1.22 -16.29 -5.60
N GLU A 14 1.61 -15.56 -4.55
CA GLU A 14 1.61 -14.09 -4.56
C GLU A 14 2.47 -13.53 -5.70
N LYS A 15 3.64 -14.12 -5.94
CA LYS A 15 4.53 -13.71 -7.03
C LYS A 15 3.87 -13.87 -8.41
N GLU A 16 3.19 -14.98 -8.65
CA GLU A 16 2.50 -15.21 -9.93
C GLU A 16 1.30 -14.28 -10.12
N ILE A 17 0.50 -14.05 -9.08
CA ILE A 17 -0.62 -13.10 -9.11
C ILE A 17 -0.10 -11.67 -9.37
N LEU A 18 0.91 -11.25 -8.62
CA LEU A 18 1.48 -9.91 -8.75
C LEU A 18 2.10 -9.69 -10.13
N LYS A 19 2.83 -10.67 -10.67
CA LYS A 19 3.42 -10.60 -12.01
C LYS A 19 2.35 -10.43 -13.09
N LYS A 20 1.17 -11.03 -12.94
CA LYS A 20 0.06 -10.91 -13.89
C LYS A 20 -0.54 -9.50 -13.93
N TYR A 21 -0.77 -8.87 -12.78
CA TYR A 21 -1.50 -7.61 -12.69
C TYR A 21 -0.60 -6.37 -12.55
N PHE A 22 0.58 -6.52 -11.94
CA PHE A 22 1.56 -5.46 -11.70
C PHE A 22 2.97 -5.92 -12.09
N PRO A 23 3.23 -6.21 -13.39
CA PRO A 23 4.51 -6.75 -13.85
C PRO A 23 5.72 -5.83 -13.59
N ALA A 24 5.48 -4.53 -13.31
CA ALA A 24 6.52 -3.58 -12.95
C ALA A 24 7.08 -3.78 -11.52
N PHE A 25 6.38 -4.53 -10.66
CA PHE A 25 6.83 -4.79 -9.30
C PHE A 25 7.87 -5.90 -9.25
N LYS A 26 8.92 -5.66 -8.45
CA LYS A 26 10.03 -6.58 -8.23
C LYS A 26 10.10 -6.99 -6.78
N TRP A 27 10.44 -8.25 -6.55
CA TRP A 27 10.75 -8.75 -5.23
C TRP A 27 12.19 -8.40 -4.85
N VAL A 28 12.37 -7.87 -3.65
CA VAL A 28 13.67 -7.53 -3.08
C VAL A 28 13.89 -8.42 -1.86
N ASN A 29 15.06 -9.04 -1.78
CA ASN A 29 15.45 -10.01 -0.75
C ASN A 29 14.40 -11.13 -0.54
N PRO A 30 13.90 -11.80 -1.60
CA PRO A 30 12.73 -12.70 -1.51
C PRO A 30 12.92 -13.91 -0.59
N THR A 31 14.15 -14.26 -0.24
CA THR A 31 14.46 -15.40 0.64
C THR A 31 14.65 -15.02 2.10
N ASP A 32 14.80 -13.73 2.41
CA ASP A 32 15.04 -13.25 3.77
C ASP A 32 13.73 -12.79 4.40
N SER A 33 13.16 -13.62 5.28
CA SER A 33 11.87 -13.35 5.91
C SER A 33 11.85 -12.10 6.80
N SER A 34 13.02 -11.60 7.21
CA SER A 34 13.13 -10.35 7.98
C SER A 34 13.21 -9.08 7.12
N ASN A 35 13.44 -9.21 5.81
CA ASN A 35 13.73 -8.05 4.94
C ASN A 35 13.14 -8.20 3.52
N THR A 36 12.16 -9.08 3.35
CA THR A 36 11.48 -9.25 2.06
C THR A 36 10.53 -8.08 1.83
N ARG A 37 10.59 -7.52 0.62
CA ARG A 37 9.66 -6.47 0.17
C ARG A 37 9.42 -6.58 -1.32
N ILE A 38 8.36 -5.93 -1.79
CA ILE A 38 8.15 -5.67 -3.22
C ILE A 38 8.19 -4.17 -3.48
N GLU A 39 8.73 -3.78 -4.63
CA GLU A 39 8.82 -2.38 -5.04
C GLU A 39 8.48 -2.25 -6.51
N GLY A 40 7.73 -1.22 -6.87
CA GLY A 40 7.34 -1.00 -8.25
C GLY A 40 6.73 0.37 -8.51
N ASN A 41 6.80 0.76 -9.78
CA ASN A 41 6.23 2.02 -10.23
C ASN A 41 4.73 1.86 -10.54
N VAL A 42 3.95 2.85 -10.14
CA VAL A 42 2.53 3.00 -10.42
C VAL A 42 2.31 4.33 -11.12
N CYS A 43 1.67 4.27 -12.29
CA CYS A 43 1.27 5.45 -13.03
C CYS A 43 -0.21 5.73 -12.74
N THR A 44 -0.52 6.95 -12.33
CA THR A 44 -1.90 7.41 -12.13
C THR A 44 -2.57 7.74 -13.47
N ASN A 45 -3.89 7.93 -13.45
CA ASN A 45 -4.63 8.38 -14.63
C ASN A 45 -4.20 9.77 -15.11
N SER A 46 -3.66 10.60 -14.22
CA SER A 46 -3.04 11.91 -14.53
C SER A 46 -1.61 11.81 -15.09
N MET A 47 -1.15 10.59 -15.43
CA MET A 47 0.20 10.30 -15.92
C MET A 47 1.33 10.67 -14.95
N LYS A 48 1.05 10.74 -13.64
CA LYS A 48 2.06 10.92 -12.61
C LYS A 48 2.59 9.58 -12.15
N LEU A 49 3.90 9.49 -11.99
CA LEU A 49 4.59 8.27 -11.62
C LEU A 49 4.97 8.29 -10.15
N TYR A 50 4.62 7.22 -9.45
CA TYR A 50 4.92 7.00 -8.05
C TYR A 50 5.61 5.65 -7.87
N THR A 51 6.43 5.51 -6.82
CA THR A 51 7.00 4.21 -6.45
C THR A 51 6.40 3.75 -5.13
N LEU A 52 5.71 2.62 -5.15
CA LEU A 52 5.20 1.96 -3.96
C LEU A 52 6.17 0.88 -3.50
N ARG A 53 6.32 0.75 -2.18
CA ARG A 53 7.00 -0.36 -1.53
C ARG A 53 6.02 -1.05 -0.59
N VAL A 54 5.97 -2.37 -0.65
CA VAL A 54 5.22 -3.20 0.32
C VAL A 54 6.19 -4.10 1.06
N TYR A 55 6.23 -3.97 2.38
CA TYR A 55 7.05 -4.78 3.27
C TYR A 55 6.29 -6.05 3.64
N ILE A 56 6.89 -7.21 3.37
CA ILE A 56 6.26 -8.50 3.67
C ILE A 56 6.68 -8.92 5.08
N PRO A 57 5.74 -9.11 6.02
CA PRO A 57 6.08 -9.44 7.41
C PRO A 57 6.57 -10.89 7.51
N SER A 58 7.43 -11.17 8.49
CA SER A 58 8.10 -12.47 8.63
C SER A 58 7.14 -13.64 8.91
N ASP A 59 5.93 -13.35 9.39
CA ASP A 59 4.85 -14.29 9.66
C ASP A 59 3.75 -14.26 8.59
N PHE A 60 3.96 -13.58 7.46
CA PHE A 60 3.03 -13.56 6.33
C PHE A 60 2.58 -14.99 5.98
N PRO A 61 1.27 -15.25 5.74
CA PRO A 61 0.19 -14.28 5.55
C PRO A 61 -0.57 -13.88 6.83
N ASN A 62 -0.09 -14.24 8.02
CA ASN A 62 -0.85 -14.02 9.26
C ASN A 62 -0.93 -12.54 9.64
N SER A 63 0.16 -11.79 9.45
CA SER A 63 0.17 -10.34 9.62
C SER A 63 0.01 -9.59 8.30
N ARG A 64 -0.61 -8.41 8.41
CA ARG A 64 -0.80 -7.46 7.33
C ARG A 64 0.54 -6.89 6.86
N PRO A 65 0.83 -6.88 5.55
CA PRO A 65 1.93 -6.09 5.01
C PRO A 65 1.75 -4.60 5.28
N ASP A 66 2.85 -3.85 5.29
CA ASP A 66 2.78 -2.39 5.28
C ASP A 66 3.17 -1.86 3.91
N MET A 67 2.49 -0.80 3.48
CA MET A 67 2.70 -0.17 2.19
C MET A 67 3.05 1.30 2.36
N VAL A 68 4.09 1.75 1.67
CA VAL A 68 4.55 3.14 1.71
C VAL A 68 4.74 3.69 0.29
N VAL A 69 4.67 5.02 0.16
CA VAL A 69 5.10 5.75 -1.04
C VAL A 69 6.55 6.18 -0.86
N THR A 70 7.43 5.67 -1.72
CA THR A 70 8.88 5.95 -1.66
C THR A 70 9.33 7.05 -2.63
N LEU A 71 8.60 7.24 -3.73
CA LEU A 71 8.82 8.33 -4.68
C LEU A 71 7.48 8.90 -5.18
N PRO A 72 7.40 10.22 -5.38
CA PRO A 72 8.42 11.24 -5.08
C PRO A 72 8.66 11.39 -3.57
N TYR A 73 9.83 11.94 -3.21
CA TYR A 73 10.21 12.21 -1.81
C TYR A 73 10.79 13.63 -1.71
N PRO A 74 10.20 14.52 -0.89
CA PRO A 74 9.02 14.31 -0.04
C PRO A 74 7.73 14.09 -0.85
N LEU A 75 6.71 13.50 -0.22
CA LEU A 75 5.38 13.40 -0.80
C LEU A 75 4.55 14.58 -0.30
N GLU A 76 4.51 15.65 -1.07
CA GLU A 76 3.90 16.92 -0.63
C GLU A 76 2.36 16.88 -0.67
N GLY A 77 1.70 17.39 0.38
CA GLY A 77 0.26 17.64 0.39
C GLY A 77 -0.16 18.86 -0.44
N CYS A 78 -1.45 19.20 -0.43
CA CYS A 78 -1.98 20.35 -1.18
C CYS A 78 -1.31 21.69 -0.81
N SER A 79 -0.92 21.87 0.44
CA SER A 79 -0.27 23.11 0.93
C SER A 79 1.26 23.12 0.79
N GLY A 80 1.85 22.11 0.12
CA GLY A 80 3.31 22.00 -0.05
C GLY A 80 4.09 21.40 1.12
N ASN A 81 3.42 21.07 2.24
CA ASN A 81 4.06 20.39 3.37
C ASN A 81 4.25 18.90 3.10
N ASP A 82 5.27 18.27 3.70
CA ASP A 82 5.47 16.82 3.60
C ASP A 82 4.33 16.08 4.33
N LEU A 83 3.66 15.17 3.63
CA LEU A 83 2.54 14.41 4.18
C LEU A 83 2.92 13.57 5.40
N LYS A 84 4.19 13.13 5.50
CA LYS A 84 4.60 12.29 6.63
C LYS A 84 4.58 13.04 7.97
N ASP A 85 4.71 14.37 7.94
CA ASP A 85 4.76 15.19 9.15
C ASP A 85 3.39 15.27 9.84
N TYR A 86 2.31 14.93 9.14
CA TYR A 86 0.96 14.83 9.68
C TYR A 86 0.69 13.51 10.41
N GLY A 87 1.55 12.50 10.28
CA GLY A 87 1.40 11.21 10.93
C GLY A 87 0.19 10.38 10.46
N ALA A 88 -0.31 9.51 11.35
CA ALA A 88 -1.51 8.74 11.12
C ALA A 88 -2.76 9.66 11.02
N SER A 89 -3.54 9.50 9.94
CA SER A 89 -4.75 10.28 9.73
C SER A 89 -5.81 9.46 9.00
N SER A 90 -7.00 9.36 9.62
CA SER A 90 -8.14 8.67 9.01
C SER A 90 -8.60 9.37 7.73
N SER A 91 -8.67 10.70 7.73
CA SER A 91 -9.15 11.46 6.57
C SER A 91 -8.19 11.43 5.39
N MET A 92 -6.89 11.24 5.66
CA MET A 92 -5.86 11.08 4.64
C MET A 92 -5.57 9.60 4.30
N HIS A 93 -6.24 8.66 4.97
CA HIS A 93 -5.95 7.22 4.88
C HIS A 93 -4.45 6.90 5.03
N THR A 94 -3.80 7.53 6.00
CA THR A 94 -2.39 7.30 6.34
C THR A 94 -2.24 6.65 7.71
N LEU A 95 -1.12 5.96 7.91
CA LEU A 95 -0.66 5.45 9.21
C LEU A 95 0.61 6.21 9.62
N ASP A 96 1.13 5.91 10.81
CA ASP A 96 2.41 6.46 11.25
C ASP A 96 3.50 6.18 10.20
N PRO A 97 4.39 7.14 9.92
CA PRO A 97 5.42 6.96 8.90
C PRO A 97 6.29 5.75 9.16
N ARG A 98 6.59 4.99 8.11
CA ARG A 98 7.50 3.83 8.16
C ARG A 98 8.75 4.13 7.35
N ASP A 99 9.91 3.95 7.98
CA ASP A 99 11.23 4.24 7.41
C ASP A 99 11.35 5.67 6.81
N GLY A 100 10.65 6.64 7.40
CA GLY A 100 10.61 8.02 6.92
C GLY A 100 9.71 8.28 5.71
N TYR A 101 8.89 7.30 5.31
CA TYR A 101 7.95 7.41 4.19
C TYR A 101 6.49 7.47 4.67
N VAL A 102 5.63 8.07 3.85
CA VAL A 102 4.18 8.05 4.07
C VAL A 102 3.68 6.62 3.97
N GLN A 103 3.15 6.09 5.09
CA GLN A 103 2.51 4.79 5.14
C GLN A 103 1.03 4.92 4.81
N ILE A 104 0.56 4.13 3.84
CA ILE A 104 -0.83 4.10 3.42
C ILE A 104 -1.61 3.13 4.32
N CYS A 105 -2.74 3.58 4.84
CA CYS A 105 -3.68 2.71 5.53
C CYS A 105 -4.41 1.80 4.53
N HIS A 106 -4.48 0.51 4.83
CA HIS A 106 -5.28 -0.46 4.09
C HIS A 106 -5.72 -1.61 5.00
N TYR A 107 -6.78 -2.33 4.59
CA TYR A 107 -7.28 -3.57 5.20
C TYR A 107 -7.08 -3.68 6.71
N LYS A 108 -7.81 -2.88 7.50
CA LYS A 108 -7.77 -2.93 8.97
C LYS A 108 -8.06 -4.34 9.48
N ASP A 109 -9.08 -4.97 8.89
CA ASP A 109 -9.46 -6.36 9.16
C ASP A 109 -8.74 -7.29 8.18
N TRP A 110 -7.42 -7.42 8.36
CA TRP A 110 -6.60 -8.31 7.55
C TRP A 110 -6.98 -9.78 7.77
N THR A 111 -7.09 -10.53 6.68
CA THR A 111 -7.22 -12.00 6.72
C THR A 111 -6.16 -12.61 5.82
N ASP A 112 -5.74 -13.82 6.14
CA ASP A 112 -4.73 -14.54 5.37
C ASP A 112 -5.15 -14.78 3.92
N ASN A 113 -6.43 -14.77 3.58
CA ASN A 113 -6.92 -14.90 2.20
C ASN A 113 -6.65 -13.67 1.31
N LEU A 114 -6.29 -12.52 1.89
CA LEU A 114 -5.96 -11.31 1.13
C LEU A 114 -4.57 -11.40 0.50
N THR A 115 -4.46 -10.96 -0.74
CA THR A 115 -3.22 -11.06 -1.54
C THR A 115 -2.41 -9.76 -1.51
N VAL A 116 -1.11 -9.87 -1.79
CA VAL A 116 -0.21 -8.72 -1.96
C VAL A 116 -0.65 -7.85 -3.15
N TYR A 117 -1.21 -8.48 -4.19
CA TYR A 117 -1.86 -7.77 -5.30
C TYR A 117 -2.94 -6.79 -4.82
N LEU A 118 -3.81 -7.21 -3.89
CA LEU A 118 -4.88 -6.37 -3.35
C LEU A 118 -4.31 -5.18 -2.56
N VAL A 119 -3.20 -5.38 -1.85
CA VAL A 119 -2.47 -4.29 -1.17
C VAL A 119 -1.97 -3.26 -2.19
N VAL A 120 -1.28 -3.69 -3.25
CA VAL A 120 -0.80 -2.80 -4.32
C VAL A 120 -1.96 -2.08 -5.03
N LEU A 121 -3.08 -2.79 -5.26
CA LEU A 121 -4.28 -2.20 -5.86
C LEU A 121 -4.85 -1.08 -4.98
N LYS A 122 -4.92 -1.28 -3.66
CA LYS A 122 -5.30 -0.21 -2.71
C LYS A 122 -4.34 0.98 -2.79
N GLY A 123 -3.04 0.73 -2.93
CA GLY A 123 -2.04 1.78 -3.10
C GLY A 123 -2.28 2.60 -4.36
N ARG A 124 -2.58 1.94 -5.48
CA ARG A 124 -2.95 2.63 -6.73
C ARG A 124 -4.20 3.50 -6.54
N ILE A 125 -5.24 2.97 -5.92
CA ILE A 125 -6.49 3.71 -5.64
C ILE A 125 -6.21 4.93 -4.74
N TRP A 126 -5.38 4.75 -3.71
CA TRP A 126 -4.96 5.84 -2.84
C TRP A 126 -4.23 6.95 -3.61
N LEU A 127 -3.34 6.60 -4.55
CA LEU A 127 -2.63 7.57 -5.38
C LEU A 127 -3.57 8.39 -6.29
N GLU A 128 -4.64 7.80 -6.82
CA GLU A 128 -5.65 8.55 -7.58
C GLU A 128 -6.39 9.56 -6.71
N ALA A 129 -6.74 9.17 -5.48
CA ALA A 129 -7.37 10.07 -4.51
C ALA A 129 -6.40 11.17 -4.03
N TYR A 130 -5.13 10.83 -3.84
CA TYR A 130 -4.08 11.77 -3.50
C TYR A 130 -3.89 12.83 -4.60
N GLU A 131 -3.89 12.45 -5.88
CA GLU A 131 -3.86 13.41 -6.99
C GLU A 131 -5.07 14.35 -6.97
N ALA A 132 -6.26 13.84 -6.64
CA ALA A 132 -7.45 14.67 -6.47
C ALA A 132 -7.30 15.64 -5.28
N HIS A 133 -6.79 15.15 -4.14
CA HIS A 133 -6.46 15.97 -2.97
C HIS A 133 -5.48 17.09 -3.32
N LYS A 134 -4.37 16.80 -4.01
CA LYS A 134 -3.39 17.82 -4.42
C LYS A 134 -4.03 18.94 -5.26
N ARG A 135 -5.05 18.60 -6.05
CA ARG A 135 -5.72 19.55 -6.95
C ARG A 135 -6.79 20.38 -6.26
N THR A 136 -7.51 19.81 -5.29
CA THR A 136 -8.71 20.45 -4.71
C THR A 136 -8.55 20.86 -3.25
N GLY A 137 -7.54 20.34 -2.55
CA GLY A 137 -7.38 20.47 -1.10
C GLY A 137 -8.34 19.62 -0.27
N GLN A 138 -9.29 18.90 -0.90
CA GLN A 138 -10.22 18.03 -0.18
C GLN A 138 -9.50 16.81 0.39
N PRO A 139 -9.84 16.33 1.60
CA PRO A 139 -9.24 15.14 2.20
C PRO A 139 -9.48 13.88 1.35
N LEU A 140 -8.69 12.82 1.56
CA LEU A 140 -8.79 11.60 0.73
C LEU A 140 -10.09 10.83 0.98
N ASP A 141 -10.65 10.87 2.18
CA ASP A 141 -11.95 10.25 2.50
C ASP A 141 -13.13 10.83 1.69
N HIS A 142 -13.02 12.05 1.16
CA HIS A 142 -13.96 12.62 0.21
C HIS A 142 -14.00 11.83 -1.12
N PHE A 143 -12.86 11.28 -1.55
CA PHE A 143 -12.72 10.51 -2.79
C PHE A 143 -12.74 9.00 -2.55
N LEU A 144 -12.34 8.58 -1.35
CA LEU A 144 -12.33 7.22 -0.86
C LEU A 144 -13.32 7.14 0.31
N PRO A 145 -14.63 7.17 0.04
CA PRO A 145 -15.61 7.06 1.10
C PRO A 145 -15.31 5.81 1.90
N HIS A 146 -15.27 5.95 3.22
CA HIS A 146 -15.25 4.79 4.11
C HIS A 146 -16.47 3.97 3.72
N MET A 147 -16.24 2.79 3.13
CA MET A 147 -17.29 1.82 2.90
C MET A 147 -17.75 1.39 4.29
N LEU A 148 -18.74 2.09 4.84
CA LEU A 148 -19.55 1.55 5.91
C LEU A 148 -20.05 0.21 5.37
N GLY A 149 -19.74 -0.86 6.09
CA GLY A 149 -20.27 -2.19 5.79
C GLY A 149 -21.76 -2.05 5.50
N GLY A 150 -22.19 -2.65 4.39
CA GLY A 150 -23.58 -2.59 3.95
C GLY A 150 -24.51 -2.81 5.14
N ALA A 151 -25.46 -1.90 5.26
CA ALA A 151 -26.43 -1.87 6.33
C ALA A 151 -27.08 -3.24 6.54
N GLU A 152 -27.03 -3.70 7.79
CA GLU A 152 -28.16 -4.42 8.36
C GLU A 152 -29.45 -3.64 8.04
N ASN A 153 -30.41 -4.34 7.42
CA ASN A 153 -31.87 -4.13 7.41
C ASN A 153 -32.46 -4.32 6.00
N SER A 154 -32.86 -5.54 5.71
CA SER A 154 -34.06 -5.92 4.96
C SER A 154 -34.53 -7.28 5.45
#